data_AF-A0A1H3T854-F1
#
_entry.id   AF-A0A1H3T854-F1
#
_cell.length_a   1.000
_cell.length_b   1.000
_cell.length_c   1.000
_cell.angle_alpha   90.00
_cell.angle_beta   90.00
_cell.angle_gamma   90.00
#
_symmetry.space_group_name_H-M   'P 1'
#
loop_
_entity.id
_entity.type
_entity.pdbx_description
1 polymer ?
#
loop_
_entity_poly.entity_id
_entity_poly.type
_entity_poly.pdbx_seq_one_letter_code
_entity_poly.pdbx_strand_id
1 'polypeptide(L)'
;MSYNNNELTLSAPLSGPVLSLGNVPDEVFASGAMGDGIAIDPLNDCLHAPCDGVIIHVARTGHALTIRADNGAEMLMHVGIDTVELNGEGFALLVKEGARVSQGQALVQFDLDRIARQCKSLVSLIILTNGERFELRPVAGKFVKVGEPLLHIAARSAAPLQAAVDNAVTEVRASVRITHRGGLHAAPPRWSARPRKSSIAMQSCTSPASRRPATA
;
A
#
# COMPACT_ATOMS: atom_id res chain seq x y z
N MET A 1 -11.51 -18.04 22.75
CA MET A 1 -11.11 -16.66 22.42
C MET A 1 -10.76 -16.64 20.95
N SER A 2 -11.61 -16.07 20.10
CA SER A 2 -11.36 -15.97 18.67
C SER A 2 -10.36 -14.83 18.45
N TYR A 3 -9.07 -15.17 18.32
CA TYR A 3 -8.09 -14.18 17.90
C TYR A 3 -8.39 -13.86 16.43
N ASN A 4 -8.81 -12.63 16.16
CA ASN A 4 -8.88 -12.11 14.78
C ASN A 4 -7.44 -12.07 14.25
N ASN A 5 -6.99 -13.15 13.62
CA ASN A 5 -5.64 -13.28 13.05
C ASN A 5 -5.45 -12.46 11.77
N ASN A 6 -6.33 -11.50 11.51
CA ASN A 6 -6.41 -10.71 10.28
C ASN A 6 -5.90 -9.28 10.49
N GLU A 7 -5.64 -8.85 11.72
CA GLU A 7 -5.13 -7.51 12.01
C GLU A 7 -3.85 -7.59 12.85
N LEU A 8 -2.93 -6.67 12.58
CA LEU A 8 -1.65 -6.57 13.29
C LEU A 8 -1.21 -5.12 13.35
N THR A 9 -0.79 -4.66 14.52
CA THR A 9 -0.10 -3.38 14.67
C THR A 9 1.40 -3.63 14.66
N LEU A 10 2.11 -3.01 13.73
CA LEU A 10 3.56 -3.01 13.67
C LEU A 10 4.12 -1.90 14.56
N SER A 11 5.11 -2.24 15.38
CA SER A 11 5.92 -1.25 16.08
C SER A 11 7.02 -0.68 15.20
N ALA A 12 7.50 0.51 15.52
CA ALA A 12 8.58 1.14 14.80
C ALA A 12 9.89 0.35 14.96
N PRO A 13 10.52 -0.08 13.86
CA PRO A 13 11.77 -0.85 13.92
C PRO A 13 13.01 0.05 14.11
N LEU A 14 12.84 1.36 13.90
CA LEU A 14 13.84 2.42 14.01
C LEU A 14 13.20 3.64 14.69
N SER A 15 14.02 4.48 15.31
CA SER A 15 13.62 5.81 15.78
C SER A 15 13.96 6.86 14.73
N GLY A 16 13.10 7.85 14.55
CA GLY A 16 13.39 9.00 13.69
C GLY A 16 12.17 9.61 13.00
N PRO A 17 12.40 10.61 12.13
CA PRO A 17 11.37 11.18 11.28
C PRO A 17 10.76 10.14 10.34
N VAL A 18 9.44 10.14 10.22
CA VAL A 18 8.69 9.29 9.30
C VAL A 18 8.39 10.06 8.02
N LEU A 19 8.64 9.43 6.87
CA LEU A 19 8.38 9.96 5.54
C LEU A 19 7.40 9.04 4.79
N SER A 20 6.58 9.61 3.92
CA SER A 20 5.88 8.85 2.89
C SER A 20 6.86 8.35 1.84
N LEU A 21 6.54 7.22 1.18
CA LEU A 21 7.39 6.69 0.10
C LEU A 21 7.65 7.72 -1.00
N GLY A 22 6.65 8.52 -1.38
CA GLY A 22 6.82 9.56 -2.40
C GLY A 22 7.86 10.66 -2.09
N ASN A 23 8.34 10.76 -0.85
CA ASN A 23 9.41 11.68 -0.44
C ASN A 23 10.78 11.01 -0.31
N VAL A 24 10.88 9.71 -0.61
CA VAL A 24 12.13 8.96 -0.60
C VAL A 24 12.96 9.38 -1.82
N PRO A 25 14.27 9.64 -1.69
CA PRO A 25 15.13 10.07 -2.80
C PRO A 25 15.54 8.89 -3.72
N ASP A 26 14.58 8.07 -4.12
CA ASP A 26 14.76 6.96 -5.06
C ASP A 26 13.46 6.65 -5.81
N GLU A 27 13.51 6.63 -7.14
CA GLU A 27 12.31 6.52 -7.97
C GLU A 27 11.63 5.14 -7.84
N VAL A 28 12.41 4.07 -7.68
CA VAL A 28 11.86 2.71 -7.58
C VAL A 28 11.02 2.59 -6.32
N PHE A 29 11.53 3.09 -5.20
CA PHE A 29 10.79 3.08 -3.94
C PHE A 29 9.69 4.14 -3.87
N ALA A 30 9.95 5.35 -4.38
CA ALA A 30 8.98 6.43 -4.36
C ALA A 30 7.75 6.18 -5.23
N SER A 31 7.90 5.38 -6.29
CA SER A 31 6.78 4.95 -7.14
C SER A 31 5.80 4.00 -6.45
N GLY A 32 6.20 3.35 -5.35
CA GLY A 32 5.41 2.30 -4.70
C GLY A 32 5.37 0.97 -5.47
N ALA A 33 6.19 0.80 -6.51
CA ALA A 33 6.20 -0.44 -7.32
C ALA A 33 6.53 -1.71 -6.53
N MET A 34 7.26 -1.58 -5.42
CA MET A 34 7.61 -2.69 -4.51
C MET A 34 6.52 -3.02 -3.48
N GLY A 35 5.48 -2.18 -3.38
CA GLY A 35 4.40 -2.29 -2.40
C GLY A 35 4.15 -1.01 -1.62
N ASP A 36 3.07 -1.04 -0.82
CA ASP A 36 2.71 0.04 0.09
C ASP A 36 3.66 0.06 1.30
N GLY A 37 3.95 1.25 1.83
CA GLY A 37 4.88 1.36 2.94
C GLY A 37 5.15 2.79 3.38
N ILE A 38 6.16 2.93 4.22
CA ILE A 38 6.68 4.22 4.68
C ILE A 38 8.20 4.14 4.80
N ALA A 39 8.82 5.28 5.01
CA ALA A 39 10.24 5.38 5.29
C ALA A 39 10.51 6.05 6.63
N ILE A 40 11.66 5.75 7.23
CA ILE A 40 12.15 6.35 8.48
C ILE A 40 13.58 6.82 8.24
N ASP A 41 13.89 8.06 8.60
CA ASP A 41 15.27 8.55 8.66
C ASP A 41 15.88 8.18 10.01
N PRO A 42 16.78 7.18 10.09
CA PRO A 42 17.18 6.57 11.35
C PRO A 42 18.01 7.50 12.23
N LEU A 43 17.64 7.57 13.51
CA LEU A 43 18.40 8.24 14.57
C LEU A 43 19.04 7.24 15.55
N ASN A 44 18.88 5.95 15.30
CA ASN A 44 19.51 4.88 16.05
C ASN A 44 20.17 3.89 15.09
N ASP A 45 21.09 3.09 15.64
CA ASP A 45 22.05 2.26 14.93
C ASP A 45 21.65 0.78 14.90
N CYS A 46 20.38 0.48 15.17
CA CYS A 46 19.89 -0.89 15.29
C CYS A 46 18.46 -1.03 14.75
N LEU A 47 18.29 -1.94 13.78
CA LEU A 47 17.00 -2.34 13.25
C LEU A 47 16.38 -3.40 14.14
N HIS A 48 15.16 -3.17 14.61
CA HIS A 48 14.43 -4.09 15.48
C HIS A 48 13.24 -4.74 14.75
N ALA A 49 12.78 -5.88 15.24
CA ALA A 49 11.60 -6.54 14.72
C ALA A 49 10.33 -5.71 15.00
N PRO A 50 9.52 -5.37 13.98
CA PRO A 50 8.30 -4.61 14.16
C PRO A 50 7.14 -5.45 14.70
N CYS A 51 7.26 -6.78 14.70
CA CYS A 51 6.26 -7.74 15.17
C CYS A 51 6.90 -9.12 15.39
N ASP A 52 6.13 -10.04 15.97
CA ASP A 52 6.48 -11.46 16.02
C ASP A 52 6.37 -12.09 14.63
N GLY A 53 7.33 -12.95 14.27
CA GLY A 53 7.34 -13.58 12.96
C GLY A 53 8.56 -14.44 12.67
N VAL A 54 8.79 -14.71 11.39
CA VAL A 54 9.93 -15.49 10.89
C VAL A 54 10.67 -14.69 9.83
N ILE A 55 12.00 -14.65 9.91
CA ILE A 55 12.84 -14.08 8.85
C ILE A 55 12.76 -15.00 7.63
N ILE A 56 12.15 -14.54 6.54
CA ILE A 56 11.98 -15.34 5.32
C ILE A 56 13.00 -15.03 4.24
N HIS A 57 13.70 -13.90 4.35
CA HIS A 57 14.77 -13.53 3.44
C HIS A 57 15.76 -12.61 4.15
N VAL A 58 17.04 -12.78 3.83
CA VAL A 58 18.10 -11.84 4.23
C VAL A 58 18.94 -11.51 2.99
N ALA A 59 19.12 -10.22 2.71
CA ALA A 59 19.99 -9.79 1.64
C ALA A 59 21.45 -10.21 1.93
N ARG A 60 22.19 -10.62 0.90
CA ARG A 60 23.58 -11.11 1.04
C ARG A 60 24.50 -10.14 1.79
N THR A 61 24.29 -8.84 1.61
CA THR A 61 25.07 -7.77 2.25
C THR A 61 24.49 -7.29 3.58
N GLY A 62 23.42 -7.92 4.10
CA GLY A 62 22.87 -7.65 5.44
C GLY A 62 22.10 -6.32 5.60
N HIS A 63 22.04 -5.47 4.57
CA HIS A 63 21.33 -4.18 4.60
C HIS A 63 19.81 -4.30 4.59
N ALA A 64 19.27 -5.44 4.16
CA ALA A 64 17.82 -5.66 4.06
C ALA A 64 17.44 -7.07 4.49
N LEU A 65 16.23 -7.21 5.03
CA LEU A 65 15.63 -8.49 5.38
C LEU A 65 14.12 -8.41 5.26
N THR A 66 13.48 -9.57 5.12
CA THR A 66 12.03 -9.67 5.05
C THR A 66 11.51 -10.54 6.19
N ILE A 67 10.51 -10.03 6.92
CA ILE A 67 9.81 -10.76 7.97
C ILE A 67 8.44 -11.17 7.47
N ARG A 68 8.11 -12.44 7.63
CA ARG A 68 6.72 -12.90 7.57
C ARG A 68 6.16 -12.91 8.98
N ALA A 69 5.22 -12.00 9.23
CA ALA A 69 4.50 -11.91 10.49
C ALA A 69 3.57 -13.11 10.69
N ASP A 70 3.14 -13.33 11.93
CA ASP A 70 2.25 -14.46 12.27
C ASP A 70 0.87 -14.41 11.62
N ASN A 71 0.40 -13.22 11.24
CA ASN A 71 -0.82 -13.05 10.45
C ASN A 71 -0.61 -13.34 8.95
N GLY A 72 0.64 -13.59 8.51
CA GLY A 72 1.03 -13.85 7.13
C GLY A 72 1.42 -12.62 6.31
N ALA A 73 1.41 -11.42 6.89
CA ALA A 73 1.91 -10.22 6.22
C ALA A 73 3.44 -10.30 6.02
N GLU A 74 3.94 -9.86 4.87
CA GLU A 74 5.36 -9.88 4.54
C GLU A 74 5.89 -8.46 4.48
N MET A 75 6.85 -8.17 5.35
CA MET A 75 7.43 -6.83 5.51
C MET A 75 8.90 -6.85 5.13
N LEU A 76 9.23 -6.15 4.05
CA LEU A 76 10.60 -5.83 3.68
C LEU A 76 11.07 -4.64 4.52
N MET A 77 12.21 -4.80 5.17
CA MET A 77 12.91 -3.73 5.86
C MET A 77 14.26 -3.53 5.19
N HIS A 78 14.45 -2.37 4.56
CA HIS A 78 15.64 -2.05 3.79
C HIS A 78 16.32 -0.82 4.41
N VAL A 79 17.56 -0.99 4.89
CA VAL A 79 18.30 0.09 5.56
C VAL A 79 19.03 0.92 4.52
N GLY A 80 18.68 2.20 4.43
CA GLY A 80 19.25 3.15 3.47
C GLY A 80 18.91 2.87 2.01
N ILE A 81 19.50 3.65 1.11
CA ILE A 81 19.36 3.57 -0.35
C ILE A 81 20.74 3.35 -0.97
N ASP A 82 20.81 2.44 -1.94
CA ASP A 82 22.04 1.97 -2.60
C ASP A 82 23.07 1.34 -1.64
N THR A 83 22.61 0.92 -0.45
CA THR A 83 23.47 0.28 0.57
C THR A 83 23.93 -1.12 0.19
N VAL A 84 23.38 -1.71 -0.88
CA VAL A 84 23.88 -2.93 -1.49
C VAL A 84 25.33 -2.77 -1.98
N GLU A 85 25.71 -1.57 -2.43
CA GLU A 85 27.05 -1.27 -2.96
C GLU A 85 28.13 -1.30 -1.88
N LEU A 86 27.75 -1.25 -0.60
CA LEU A 86 28.66 -1.33 0.54
C LEU A 86 29.19 -2.74 0.79
N ASN A 87 28.72 -3.75 0.05
CA ASN A 87 29.19 -5.14 0.16
C ASN A 87 29.14 -5.71 1.60
N GLY A 88 28.24 -5.18 2.44
CA GLY A 88 28.06 -5.56 3.84
C GLY A 88 28.94 -4.80 4.83
N GLU A 89 29.75 -3.86 4.37
CA GLU A 89 30.47 -2.96 5.26
C GLU A 89 29.52 -2.06 6.04
N GLY A 90 29.72 -2.00 7.36
CA GLY A 90 28.87 -1.20 8.25
C GLY A 90 27.61 -1.92 8.73
N PHE A 91 27.35 -3.17 8.32
CA PHE A 91 26.22 -3.96 8.80
C PHE A 91 26.68 -5.18 9.59
N ALA A 92 26.03 -5.45 10.71
CA ALA A 92 26.20 -6.66 11.52
C ALA A 92 24.83 -7.31 11.73
N LEU A 93 24.60 -8.39 10.99
CA LEU A 93 23.37 -9.17 11.08
C LEU A 93 23.34 -10.01 12.37
N LEU A 94 22.28 -9.89 13.15
CA LEU A 94 22.10 -10.56 14.45
C LEU A 94 21.19 -11.79 14.37
N VAL A 95 20.52 -11.98 13.22
CA VAL A 95 19.58 -13.08 12.96
C VAL A 95 19.99 -13.82 11.68
N LYS A 96 19.29 -14.93 11.38
CA LYS A 96 19.50 -15.69 10.14
C LYS A 96 18.17 -15.96 9.48
N GLU A 97 18.19 -16.23 8.18
CA GLU A 97 17.01 -16.72 7.48
C GLU A 97 16.47 -17.99 8.14
N GLY A 98 15.15 -18.08 8.26
CA GLY A 98 14.43 -19.13 8.99
C GLY A 98 14.32 -18.90 10.50
N ALA A 99 14.98 -17.89 11.07
CA ALA A 99 14.88 -17.59 12.50
C ALA A 99 13.49 -17.03 12.87
N ARG A 100 12.92 -17.55 13.96
CA ARG A 100 11.77 -16.95 14.65
C ARG A 100 12.26 -15.73 15.45
N VAL A 101 11.54 -14.63 15.38
CA VAL A 101 11.85 -13.38 16.11
C VAL A 101 10.64 -12.87 16.85
N SER A 102 10.88 -12.15 17.94
CA SER A 102 9.84 -11.46 18.71
C SER A 102 9.90 -9.95 18.48
N GLN A 103 8.76 -9.26 18.62
CA GLN A 103 8.67 -7.80 18.53
C GLN A 103 9.73 -7.13 19.42
N GLY A 104 10.43 -6.14 18.87
CA GLY A 104 11.49 -5.41 19.55
C GLY A 104 12.84 -6.15 19.62
N GLN A 105 12.94 -7.38 19.11
CA GLN A 105 14.22 -8.07 19.03
C GLN A 105 15.15 -7.36 18.03
N ALA A 106 16.42 -7.18 18.40
CA ALA A 106 17.44 -6.64 17.52
C ALA A 106 17.72 -7.59 16.33
N LEU A 107 17.76 -7.05 15.12
CA LEU A 107 17.91 -7.81 13.87
C LEU A 107 19.21 -7.49 13.13
N VAL A 108 19.52 -6.20 13.02
CA VAL A 108 20.71 -5.70 12.31
C VAL A 108 21.26 -4.52 13.10
N GLN A 109 22.50 -4.61 13.54
CA GLN A 109 23.25 -3.43 14.00
C GLN A 109 23.93 -2.79 12.77
N PHE A 110 23.99 -1.48 12.72
CA PHE A 110 24.65 -0.79 11.61
C PHE A 110 25.33 0.52 12.03
N ASP A 111 26.45 0.83 11.40
CA ASP A 111 27.22 2.04 11.66
C ASP A 111 26.71 3.20 10.79
N LEU A 112 25.90 4.07 11.39
CA LEU A 112 25.31 5.24 10.74
C LEU A 112 26.37 6.13 10.07
N ASP A 113 27.47 6.42 10.77
CA ASP A 113 28.51 7.33 10.28
C ASP A 113 29.26 6.73 9.09
N ARG A 114 29.53 5.43 9.13
CA ARG A 114 30.20 4.73 8.02
C ARG A 114 29.31 4.64 6.80
N ILE A 115 28.05 4.25 6.98
CA ILE A 115 27.09 4.07 5.89
C ILE A 115 26.75 5.41 5.24
N ALA A 116 26.52 6.47 6.03
CA ALA A 116 26.17 7.79 5.53
C ALA A 116 27.17 8.39 4.54
N ARG A 117 28.45 8.00 4.64
CA ARG A 117 29.53 8.49 3.76
C ARG A 117 29.56 7.83 2.39
N GLN A 118 28.90 6.69 2.24
CA GLN A 118 29.05 5.81 1.08
C GLN A 118 27.70 5.42 0.45
N CYS A 119 26.58 5.61 1.15
CA CYS A 119 25.24 5.41 0.62
C CYS A 119 24.66 6.71 0.04
N LYS A 120 23.63 6.58 -0.80
CA LYS A 120 22.88 7.73 -1.33
C LYS A 120 22.02 8.40 -0.25
N SER A 121 21.45 7.61 0.66
CA SER A 121 20.64 8.10 1.77
C SER A 121 20.54 7.03 2.86
N LEU A 122 20.45 7.45 4.13
CA LEU A 122 20.16 6.56 5.27
C LEU A 122 18.65 6.27 5.44
N VAL A 123 17.80 6.97 4.70
CA VAL A 123 16.34 6.77 4.74
C VAL A 123 16.03 5.30 4.50
N SER A 124 15.47 4.67 5.53
CA SER A 124 15.22 3.24 5.60
C SER A 124 13.76 2.94 5.38
N LEU A 125 13.46 1.86 4.66
CA LEU A 125 12.13 1.59 4.10
C LEU A 125 11.48 0.41 4.79
N ILE A 126 10.19 0.56 5.10
CA ILE A 126 9.33 -0.49 5.66
C ILE A 126 8.17 -0.70 4.68
N ILE A 127 8.24 -1.78 3.91
CA ILE A 127 7.36 -2.04 2.75
C ILE A 127 6.61 -3.36 2.95
N LEU A 128 5.30 -3.33 2.74
CA LEU A 128 4.44 -4.50 2.66
C LEU A 128 4.51 -5.09 1.25
N THR A 129 5.14 -6.25 1.11
CA THR A 129 5.41 -6.87 -0.21
C THR A 129 4.25 -7.70 -0.74
N ASN A 130 3.33 -8.14 0.13
CA ASN A 130 2.12 -8.89 -0.24
C ASN A 130 0.84 -8.07 -0.10
N GLY A 131 0.88 -6.85 -0.65
CA GLY A 131 -0.20 -5.87 -0.63
C GLY A 131 -1.48 -6.29 -1.37
N GLU A 132 -1.48 -7.40 -2.10
CA GLU A 132 -2.67 -7.99 -2.68
C GLU A 132 -3.56 -8.70 -1.65
N ARG A 133 -2.97 -9.17 -0.54
CA ARG A 133 -3.67 -9.85 0.57
C ARG A 133 -3.87 -8.97 1.78
N PHE A 134 -3.02 -7.97 1.94
CA PHE A 134 -3.01 -7.09 3.10
C PHE A 134 -3.07 -5.63 2.66
N GLU A 135 -3.62 -4.79 3.52
CA GLU A 135 -3.57 -3.34 3.39
C GLU A 135 -2.87 -2.74 4.60
N LEU A 136 -2.20 -1.62 4.36
CA LEU A 136 -1.39 -0.93 5.35
C LEU A 136 -1.96 0.46 5.59
N ARG A 137 -2.11 0.83 6.87
CA ARG A 137 -2.58 2.14 7.31
C ARG A 137 -1.57 2.74 8.27
N PRO A 138 -0.98 3.92 7.97
CA PRO A 138 -0.10 4.60 8.90
C PRO A 138 -0.84 4.98 10.19
N VAL A 139 -0.23 4.70 11.34
CA VAL A 139 -0.73 5.09 12.67
C VAL A 139 0.16 6.17 13.29
N ALA A 140 1.45 6.14 12.96
CA ALA A 140 2.43 7.07 13.47
C ALA A 140 2.22 8.52 12.98
N GLY A 141 2.73 9.46 13.80
CA GLY A 141 2.94 10.85 13.41
C GLY A 141 4.19 11.02 12.56
N LYS A 142 4.68 12.27 12.49
CA LYS A 142 5.90 12.62 11.72
C LYS A 142 7.21 12.09 12.32
N PHE A 143 7.18 11.54 13.53
CA PHE A 143 8.34 11.06 14.26
C PHE A 143 7.93 9.88 15.13
N VAL A 144 8.82 8.89 15.27
CA VAL A 144 8.61 7.69 16.10
C VAL A 144 9.87 7.31 16.87
N LYS A 145 9.70 6.58 17.97
CA LYS A 145 10.76 5.85 18.66
C LYS A 145 10.59 4.35 18.48
N VAL A 146 11.69 3.60 18.55
CA VAL A 146 11.67 2.12 18.50
C VAL A 146 10.60 1.60 19.48
N GLY A 147 9.76 0.69 18.98
CA GLY A 147 8.69 0.07 19.77
C GLY A 147 7.35 0.82 19.76
N GLU A 148 7.29 2.08 19.34
CA GLU A 148 6.03 2.83 19.23
C GLU A 148 5.16 2.32 18.07
N PRO A 149 3.82 2.39 18.14
CA PRO A 149 2.95 2.00 17.04
C PRO A 149 3.25 2.79 15.76
N LEU A 150 3.49 2.07 14.66
CA LEU A 150 3.91 2.64 13.38
C LEU A 150 2.84 2.46 12.30
N LEU A 151 2.44 1.21 12.07
CA LEU A 151 1.52 0.82 11.00
C LEU A 151 0.45 -0.13 11.54
N HIS A 152 -0.75 -0.04 11.01
CA HIS A 152 -1.79 -1.06 11.18
C HIS A 152 -1.93 -1.82 9.87
N ILE A 153 -1.88 -3.14 9.95
CA ILE A 153 -2.05 -4.06 8.84
C ILE A 153 -3.36 -4.80 9.03
N ALA A 154 -4.17 -4.83 7.98
CA ALA A 154 -5.39 -5.62 7.93
C ALA A 154 -5.37 -6.53 6.69
N ALA A 155 -5.84 -7.75 6.83
CA ALA A 155 -6.12 -8.60 5.67
C ALA A 155 -7.19 -7.92 4.83
N ARG A 156 -6.94 -7.78 3.53
CA ARG A 156 -7.97 -7.39 2.58
C ARG A 156 -8.99 -8.50 2.59
N SER A 157 -10.20 -8.20 3.05
CA SER A 157 -11.30 -9.11 2.83
C SER A 157 -11.44 -9.23 1.32
N ALA A 158 -11.36 -10.45 0.80
CA ALA A 158 -11.78 -10.68 -0.57
C ALA A 158 -13.21 -10.16 -0.65
N ALA A 159 -13.43 -9.03 -1.34
CA ALA A 159 -14.73 -8.83 -1.95
C ALA A 159 -15.03 -10.16 -2.65
N PRO A 160 -16.22 -10.76 -2.47
CA PRO A 160 -16.49 -12.05 -3.08
C PRO A 160 -16.06 -11.94 -4.53
N LEU A 161 -15.16 -12.84 -4.95
CA LEU A 161 -15.09 -13.18 -6.36
C LEU A 161 -16.52 -13.57 -6.70
N GLN A 162 -17.25 -12.67 -7.35
CA GLN A 162 -18.48 -13.01 -8.01
C GLN A 162 -18.08 -14.16 -8.92
N ALA A 163 -18.48 -15.37 -8.51
CA ALA A 163 -18.28 -16.59 -9.25
C ALA A 163 -18.65 -16.32 -10.70
N ALA A 164 -17.85 -16.86 -11.62
CA ALA A 164 -18.08 -16.87 -13.06
C ALA A 164 -19.57 -16.63 -13.41
N VAL A 165 -19.90 -15.40 -13.82
CA VAL A 165 -21.16 -15.13 -14.48
C VAL A 165 -20.84 -15.20 -15.95
N ASP A 166 -21.45 -16.18 -16.59
CA ASP A 166 -21.56 -16.32 -18.04
C ASP A 166 -21.68 -14.96 -18.73
N ASN A 167 -21.09 -14.86 -19.92
CA ASN A 167 -21.20 -13.72 -20.82
C ASN A 167 -22.66 -13.27 -21.00
N ALA A 168 -23.11 -12.34 -20.15
CA ALA A 168 -24.33 -11.59 -20.33
C ALA A 168 -23.95 -10.12 -20.19
N VAL A 169 -23.65 -9.51 -21.35
CA VAL A 169 -23.53 -8.06 -21.50
C VAL A 169 -24.74 -7.42 -20.85
N THR A 170 -24.55 -6.76 -19.70
CA THR A 170 -25.63 -6.06 -19.02
C THR A 170 -25.88 -4.75 -19.75
N GLU A 171 -26.81 -4.78 -20.71
CA GLU A 171 -27.28 -3.59 -21.40
C GLU A 171 -28.19 -2.80 -20.44
N VAL A 172 -27.67 -1.72 -19.86
CA VAL A 172 -28.47 -0.79 -19.05
C VAL A 172 -29.19 0.17 -19.99
N ARG A 173 -30.53 0.17 -19.94
CA ARG A 173 -31.38 1.13 -20.66
C ARG A 173 -32.15 2.00 -19.68
N ALA A 174 -32.17 3.30 -19.94
CA ALA A 174 -33.06 4.24 -19.28
C ALA A 174 -33.93 4.94 -20.33
N SER A 175 -35.22 5.12 -20.03
CA SER A 175 -36.15 5.88 -20.87
C SER A 175 -36.49 7.19 -20.19
N VAL A 176 -36.47 8.29 -20.95
CA VAL A 176 -36.87 9.61 -20.46
C VAL A 176 -38.08 10.09 -21.27
N ARG A 177 -39.08 10.65 -20.59
CA ARG A 177 -40.26 11.23 -21.25
C ARG A 177 -39.97 12.69 -21.56
N ILE A 178 -39.81 13.02 -22.84
CA ILE A 178 -39.60 14.42 -23.29
C ILE A 178 -40.96 15.01 -23.63
N THR A 179 -41.42 16.00 -22.87
CA THR A 179 -42.61 16.78 -23.22
C THR A 179 -42.23 17.86 -24.24
N HIS A 180 -42.49 17.61 -25.52
CA HIS A 180 -42.25 18.59 -26.59
C HIS A 180 -43.59 19.06 -27.17
N ARG A 181 -43.85 20.38 -27.19
CA ARG A 181 -45.12 20.96 -27.66
C ARG A 181 -45.36 20.83 -29.18
N GLY A 182 -44.34 20.49 -29.97
CA GLY A 182 -44.40 20.39 -31.43
C GLY A 182 -44.30 18.97 -32.02
N GLY A 183 -44.45 17.91 -31.21
CA GLY A 183 -44.27 16.53 -31.65
C GLY A 183 -42.82 16.17 -31.99
N LEU A 184 -42.56 14.88 -32.23
CA LEU A 184 -41.31 14.36 -32.78
C LEU A 184 -41.62 13.82 -34.17
N HIS A 185 -41.30 14.58 -35.22
CA HIS A 185 -41.49 14.15 -36.60
C HIS A 185 -40.23 13.43 -37.11
N ALA A 186 -40.31 12.11 -37.23
CA ALA A 186 -39.34 11.33 -38.00
C ALA A 186 -39.90 11.13 -39.41
N ALA A 187 -39.49 11.95 -40.37
CA ALA A 187 -39.78 11.68 -41.78
C ALA A 187 -38.95 10.45 -42.23
N PRO A 188 -39.55 9.43 -42.86
CA PRO A 188 -38.80 8.24 -43.28
C PRO A 188 -37.90 8.58 -44.47
N PRO A 189 -36.56 8.40 -44.38
CA PRO A 189 -35.74 8.46 -45.57
C PRO A 189 -35.88 7.14 -46.34
N ARG A 190 -36.36 7.25 -47.58
CA ARG A 190 -36.44 6.16 -48.55
C ARG A 190 -35.04 5.87 -49.10
N TRP A 191 -34.20 5.13 -48.39
CA TRP A 191 -33.03 4.47 -48.99
C TRP A 191 -32.47 3.31 -48.15
N SER A 192 -31.87 2.37 -48.87
CA SER A 192 -31.40 1.04 -48.47
C SER A 192 -30.38 1.01 -47.31
N ALA A 193 -30.82 0.39 -46.21
CA ALA A 193 -30.07 -0.45 -45.26
C ALA A 193 -28.54 -0.30 -45.17
N ARG A 194 -28.07 0.55 -44.24
CA ARG A 194 -27.10 0.15 -43.20
C ARG A 194 -27.45 0.89 -41.90
N PRO A 195 -27.66 0.22 -40.77
CA PRO A 195 -27.99 0.89 -39.52
C PRO A 195 -26.75 1.63 -39.01
N ARG A 196 -26.71 2.96 -39.15
CA ARG A 196 -25.79 3.79 -38.36
C ARG A 196 -26.39 3.94 -36.97
N LYS A 197 -25.77 3.30 -35.98
CA LYS A 197 -26.06 3.57 -34.56
C LYS A 197 -25.62 5.01 -34.27
N SER A 198 -26.57 5.92 -34.11
CA SER A 198 -26.32 7.22 -33.45
C SER A 198 -26.39 7.00 -31.94
N SER A 199 -25.25 7.06 -31.28
CA SER A 199 -25.16 7.07 -29.82
C SER A 199 -25.14 8.50 -29.29
N ILE A 200 -26.00 8.80 -28.32
CA ILE A 200 -25.97 10.04 -27.54
C ILE A 200 -25.31 9.70 -26.21
N ALA A 201 -24.20 10.37 -25.88
CA ALA A 201 -23.55 10.26 -24.59
C ALA A 201 -24.07 11.38 -23.66
N MET A 202 -24.51 11.01 -22.45
CA MET A 202 -24.77 11.95 -21.36
C MET A 202 -23.96 11.53 -20.14
N GLN A 203 -23.26 12.47 -19.52
CA GLN A 203 -22.56 12.29 -18.24
C GLN A 203 -23.42 12.87 -17.11
N SER A 204 -23.55 12.14 -16.01
CA SER A 204 -24.19 12.62 -14.78
C SER A 204 -23.13 12.93 -13.73
N CYS A 205 -23.05 14.19 -13.28
CA CYS A 205 -22.36 14.58 -12.06
C CYS A 205 -23.38 14.87 -10.96
N THR A 206 -23.32 14.12 -9.86
CA THR A 206 -24.15 14.27 -8.66
C THR A 206 -23.46 15.17 -7.64
N SER A 207 -24.08 16.29 -7.27
CA SER A 207 -23.72 17.07 -6.07
C SER A 207 -24.64 16.72 -4.90
N PRO A 208 -24.15 16.70 -3.64
CA PRO A 208 -24.92 16.29 -2.47
C PRO A 208 -25.95 17.34 -2.05
N ALA A 209 -27.16 16.87 -1.69
CA ALA A 209 -28.32 17.67 -1.35
C ALA A 209 -28.21 18.38 0.01
N SER A 210 -28.47 19.71 0.05
CA SER A 210 -28.71 20.45 1.29
C SER A 210 -30.10 20.15 1.84
N ARG A 211 -30.20 19.62 3.08
CA ARG A 211 -31.47 19.52 3.80
C ARG A 211 -31.96 20.90 4.24
N ARG A 212 -33.20 21.26 3.88
CA ARG A 212 -33.98 22.34 4.52
C ARG A 212 -34.92 21.73 5.59
N PRO A 213 -35.10 22.35 6.76
CA PRO A 213 -36.10 21.93 7.73
C PRO A 213 -37.50 22.42 7.34
N ALA A 214 -38.52 21.64 7.73
CA ALA A 214 -39.93 21.91 7.47
C ALA A 214 -40.51 22.95 8.46
N THR A 215 -41.24 23.90 7.87
CA THR A 215 -42.39 24.71 8.34
C THR A 215 -42.85 24.69 9.80
N ALA A 216 -43.21 25.89 10.28
CA ALA A 216 -44.51 26.17 10.88
C ALA A 216 -45.28 27.14 9.97
#